data_AF-A0A2I1GEY5-F1
#
_entry.id   AF-A0A2I1GEY5-F1
#
_cell.length_a   1.000
_cell.length_b   1.000
_cell.length_c   1.000
_cell.angle_alpha   90.00
_cell.angle_beta   90.00
_cell.angle_gamma   90.00
#
_symmetry.space_group_name_H-M   'P 1'
#
loop_
_entity.id
_entity.type
_entity.pdbx_description
1 polymer ?
#
loop_
_entity_poly.entity_id
_entity_poly.type
_entity_poly.pdbx_seq_one_letter_code
_entity_poly.pdbx_strand_id
1 'polypeptide(L)'
;MFEISLAGQRMIILCNTDLIENMNIPSKKTKYPFRSLVTEGLREYRIGTTGIINNIDPKSWKYNRRFFTQAIMMTPSFNNQAVEWANELWTEMESYWNELGENHELDLIKWMQRFSNEMIFKISTGVKNNCMASYYYHTFVLESNDLDEKEKEKIKESENFIQSKHL
;
A
#
# COMPACT_ATOMS: atom_id res chain seq x y z
N MET A 1 9.56 -6.74 -28.98
CA MET A 1 10.55 -7.32 -28.06
C MET A 1 11.86 -6.61 -28.33
N PHE A 2 12.54 -6.15 -27.29
CA PHE A 2 13.86 -5.55 -27.43
C PHE A 2 14.71 -5.90 -26.21
N GLU A 3 16.02 -5.72 -26.33
CA GLU A 3 16.98 -6.06 -25.30
C GLU A 3 17.64 -4.80 -24.77
N ILE A 4 17.84 -4.76 -23.45
CA ILE A 4 18.61 -3.72 -22.77
C ILE A 4 19.67 -4.36 -21.87
N SER A 5 20.82 -3.71 -21.73
CA SER A 5 21.81 -4.04 -20.71
C SER A 5 21.74 -2.99 -19.61
N LEU A 6 21.45 -3.39 -18.37
CA LEU A 6 21.36 -2.51 -17.22
C LEU A 6 22.08 -3.17 -16.04
N ALA A 7 22.94 -2.43 -15.35
CA ALA A 7 23.70 -2.91 -14.19
C ALA A 7 24.46 -4.23 -14.45
N GLY A 8 25.01 -4.40 -15.67
CA GLY A 8 25.70 -5.63 -16.07
C GLY A 8 24.79 -6.82 -16.34
N GLN A 9 23.46 -6.66 -16.26
CA GLN A 9 22.48 -7.69 -16.55
C GLN A 9 21.82 -7.44 -17.91
N ARG A 10 21.65 -8.52 -18.67
CA ARG A 10 20.87 -8.54 -19.91
C ARG A 10 19.39 -8.71 -19.56
N MET A 11 18.56 -7.77 -19.97
CA MET A 11 17.10 -7.84 -19.82
C MET A 11 16.43 -7.86 -21.18
N ILE A 12 15.47 -8.77 -21.34
CA ILE A 12 14.61 -8.86 -22.52
C ILE A 12 13.27 -8.24 -22.16
N ILE A 13 12.90 -7.15 -22.83
CA ILE A 13 11.64 -6.45 -22.64
C ILE A 13 10.60 -6.96 -23.64
N LEU A 14 9.49 -7.44 -23.09
CA LEU A 14 8.34 -7.96 -23.83
C LEU A 14 7.20 -6.95 -23.79
N CYS A 15 6.76 -6.50 -24.96
CA CYS A 15 5.67 -5.50 -25.09
C CYS A 15 4.44 -6.05 -25.83
N ASN A 16 4.49 -7.31 -26.28
CA ASN A 16 3.37 -7.96 -26.97
C ASN A 16 2.69 -8.93 -26.00
N THR A 17 1.36 -8.84 -25.90
CA THR A 17 0.48 -9.69 -25.09
C THR A 17 0.70 -11.18 -25.33
N ASP A 18 0.85 -11.59 -26.59
CA ASP A 18 1.00 -13.00 -26.99
C ASP A 18 2.27 -13.63 -26.41
N LEU A 19 3.29 -12.81 -26.16
CA LEU A 19 4.56 -13.25 -25.59
C LEU A 19 4.53 -13.31 -24.06
N ILE A 20 3.66 -12.51 -23.40
CA ILE A 20 3.60 -12.41 -21.94
C ILE A 20 2.45 -13.21 -21.31
N GLU A 21 1.45 -13.62 -22.11
CA GLU A 21 0.27 -14.34 -21.62
C GLU A 21 0.68 -15.63 -20.91
N ASN A 22 1.53 -16.44 -21.55
CA ASN A 22 2.06 -17.67 -21.00
C ASN A 22 2.91 -17.48 -19.73
N MET A 23 3.44 -16.28 -19.51
CA MET A 23 4.20 -15.94 -18.30
C MET A 23 3.30 -15.61 -17.11
N ASN A 24 2.08 -15.16 -17.38
CA ASN A 24 1.14 -14.69 -16.36
C ASN A 24 0.11 -15.74 -15.93
N ILE A 25 0.16 -16.96 -16.48
CA ILE A 25 -0.74 -18.06 -16.11
C ILE A 25 -0.52 -18.43 -14.63
N PRO A 26 -1.55 -18.30 -13.76
CA PRO A 26 -1.48 -18.68 -12.36
C PRO A 26 -1.53 -20.22 -12.22
N SER A 27 -0.45 -20.89 -12.61
CA SER A 27 -0.31 -22.35 -12.60
C SER A 27 0.89 -22.77 -11.76
N LYS A 28 0.71 -23.83 -10.95
CA LYS A 28 1.83 -24.50 -10.25
C LYS A 28 2.85 -25.13 -11.22
N LYS A 29 2.52 -25.21 -12.52
CA LYS A 29 3.36 -25.74 -13.59
C LYS A 29 3.94 -24.65 -14.50
N THR A 30 3.80 -23.36 -14.14
CA THR A 30 4.38 -22.26 -14.91
C THR A 30 5.89 -22.40 -14.99
N LYS A 31 6.47 -22.03 -16.14
CA LYS A 31 7.93 -21.89 -16.31
C LYS A 31 8.47 -20.64 -15.61
N TYR A 32 7.57 -19.76 -15.14
CA TYR A 32 7.89 -18.45 -14.59
C TYR A 32 7.29 -18.29 -13.17
N PRO A 33 7.81 -19.03 -12.18
CA PRO A 33 7.23 -19.02 -10.82
C PRO A 33 7.52 -17.72 -10.05
N PHE A 34 8.58 -17.00 -10.42
CA PHE A 34 9.00 -15.77 -9.76
C PHE A 34 9.02 -14.61 -10.74
N ARG A 35 8.57 -13.44 -10.29
CA ARG A 35 8.37 -12.25 -11.12
C ARG A 35 9.42 -11.16 -10.91
N SER A 36 10.28 -11.33 -9.91
CA SER A 36 11.30 -10.36 -9.53
C SER A 36 12.69 -11.00 -9.52
N LEU A 37 13.65 -10.31 -10.13
CA LEU A 37 15.07 -10.59 -9.94
C LEU A 37 15.50 -9.96 -8.61
N VAL A 38 16.03 -10.77 -7.70
CA VAL A 38 16.58 -10.26 -6.43
C VAL A 38 18.04 -9.90 -6.66
N THR A 39 18.33 -8.62 -6.67
CA THR A 39 19.70 -8.08 -6.73
C THR A 39 20.37 -8.18 -5.36
N GLU A 40 21.69 -8.01 -5.33
CA GLU A 40 22.48 -7.99 -4.08
C GLU A 40 21.98 -6.91 -3.12
N GLY A 41 21.72 -5.69 -3.60
CA GLY A 41 21.13 -4.63 -2.79
C GLY A 41 19.78 -5.01 -2.18
N LEU A 42 18.88 -5.65 -2.95
CA LEU A 42 17.60 -6.12 -2.38
C LEU A 42 17.81 -7.17 -1.28
N ARG A 43 18.80 -8.06 -1.43
CA ARG A 43 19.15 -9.04 -0.39
C ARG A 43 19.63 -8.40 0.90
N GLU A 44 20.42 -7.34 0.82
CA GLU A 44 20.92 -6.61 2.01
C GLU A 44 19.76 -6.04 2.84
N TYR A 45 18.74 -5.48 2.18
CA TYR A 45 17.51 -5.02 2.83
C TYR A 45 16.54 -6.15 3.21
N ARG A 46 16.94 -7.42 3.04
CA ARG A 46 16.09 -8.61 3.24
C ARG A 46 14.83 -8.62 2.36
N ILE A 47 14.85 -7.86 1.27
CA ILE A 47 13.81 -7.84 0.24
C ILE A 47 14.12 -8.98 -0.72
N GLY A 48 13.17 -9.89 -0.90
CA GLY A 48 13.35 -11.04 -1.80
C GLY A 48 13.15 -12.40 -1.14
N THR A 49 13.29 -12.52 0.18
CA THR A 49 13.22 -13.82 0.89
C THR A 49 11.98 -13.96 1.76
N THR A 50 11.19 -12.89 1.89
CA THR A 50 10.03 -12.80 2.77
C THR A 50 8.84 -12.13 2.08
N GLY A 51 7.64 -12.29 2.64
CA GLY A 51 6.40 -11.75 2.07
C GLY A 51 5.82 -12.60 0.94
N ILE A 52 4.93 -11.99 0.14
CA ILE A 52 4.17 -12.64 -0.94
C ILE A 52 4.61 -12.15 -2.33
N ILE A 53 4.94 -10.86 -2.45
CA ILE A 53 5.20 -10.21 -3.75
C ILE A 53 6.61 -10.52 -4.25
N ASN A 54 7.64 -10.24 -3.45
CA ASN A 54 9.04 -10.35 -3.86
C ASN A 54 9.70 -11.66 -3.40
N ASN A 55 8.97 -12.58 -2.77
CA ASN A 55 9.56 -13.77 -2.17
C ASN A 55 9.94 -14.83 -3.22
N ILE A 56 11.24 -15.03 -3.41
CA ILE A 56 11.81 -16.02 -4.33
C ILE A 56 12.08 -17.38 -3.70
N ASP A 57 11.89 -17.55 -2.37
CA ASP A 57 11.95 -18.87 -1.76
C ASP A 57 10.59 -19.58 -1.94
N PRO A 58 10.51 -20.67 -2.74
CA PRO A 58 9.25 -21.35 -2.99
C PRO A 58 8.57 -21.87 -1.73
N LYS A 59 9.34 -22.30 -0.71
CA LYS A 59 8.78 -22.88 0.52
C LYS A 59 8.13 -21.78 1.38
N SER A 60 8.89 -20.74 1.70
CA SER A 60 8.40 -19.55 2.42
C SER A 60 7.23 -18.89 1.70
N TRP A 61 7.34 -18.69 0.37
CA TRP A 61 6.29 -18.08 -0.44
C TRP A 61 4.98 -18.88 -0.38
N LYS A 62 5.04 -20.21 -0.55
CA LYS A 62 3.85 -21.08 -0.51
C LYS A 62 3.16 -21.02 0.85
N TYR A 63 3.93 -20.98 1.93
CA TYR A 63 3.40 -20.86 3.30
C TYR A 63 2.72 -19.50 3.50
N ASN A 64 3.42 -18.39 3.22
CA ASN A 64 2.90 -17.03 3.38
C ASN A 64 1.65 -16.80 2.54
N ARG A 65 1.67 -17.28 1.29
CA ARG A 65 0.52 -17.18 0.39
C ARG A 65 -0.68 -17.98 0.90
N ARG A 66 -0.48 -19.19 1.44
CA ARG A 66 -1.58 -19.97 2.03
C ARG A 66 -2.18 -19.24 3.21
N PHE A 67 -1.34 -18.74 4.12
CA PHE A 67 -1.78 -17.98 5.28
C PHE A 67 -2.59 -16.75 4.87
N PHE A 68 -2.06 -15.91 3.99
CA PHE A 68 -2.74 -14.70 3.52
C PHE A 68 -4.06 -15.00 2.80
N THR A 69 -4.07 -15.99 1.91
CA THR A 69 -5.30 -16.37 1.21
C THR A 69 -6.37 -16.84 2.18
N GLN A 70 -6.01 -17.61 3.21
CA GLN A 70 -6.97 -18.10 4.20
C GLN A 70 -7.44 -17.02 5.18
N ALA A 71 -6.52 -16.20 5.71
CA ALA A 71 -6.84 -15.20 6.72
C ALA A 71 -7.56 -13.97 6.15
N ILE A 72 -7.19 -13.55 4.93
CA ILE A 72 -7.66 -12.29 4.34
C ILE A 72 -8.60 -12.54 3.16
N MET A 73 -8.15 -13.26 2.12
CA MET A 73 -8.91 -13.32 0.86
C MET A 73 -10.14 -14.24 0.89
N MET A 74 -10.10 -15.31 1.68
CA MET A 74 -11.18 -16.29 1.78
C MET A 74 -12.21 -15.95 2.85
N THR A 75 -12.01 -14.85 3.58
CA THR A 75 -12.97 -14.34 4.56
C THR A 75 -14.07 -13.61 3.78
N PRO A 76 -15.30 -14.16 3.66
CA PRO A 76 -16.33 -13.57 2.79
C PRO A 76 -16.75 -12.16 3.26
N SER A 77 -16.63 -11.90 4.55
CA SER A 77 -16.89 -10.58 5.13
C SER A 77 -15.82 -9.55 4.80
N PHE A 78 -14.61 -9.96 4.39
CA PHE A 78 -13.50 -9.03 4.15
C PHE A 78 -13.82 -8.08 2.99
N ASN A 79 -14.36 -8.59 1.88
CA ASN A 79 -14.71 -7.74 0.74
C ASN A 79 -15.81 -6.73 1.11
N ASN A 80 -16.82 -7.15 1.88
CA ASN A 80 -17.89 -6.25 2.31
C ASN A 80 -17.36 -5.20 3.30
N GLN A 81 -16.59 -5.62 4.30
CA GLN A 81 -15.97 -4.72 5.27
C GLN A 81 -15.00 -3.74 4.62
N ALA A 82 -14.22 -4.18 3.62
CA ALA A 82 -13.31 -3.30 2.91
C ALA A 82 -14.06 -2.21 2.13
N VAL A 83 -15.22 -2.53 1.55
CA VAL A 83 -16.09 -1.56 0.89
C VAL A 83 -16.73 -0.61 1.89
N GLU A 84 -17.24 -1.13 3.01
CA GLU A 84 -17.80 -0.31 4.11
C GLU A 84 -16.76 0.67 4.64
N TRP A 85 -15.56 0.21 4.99
CA TRP A 85 -14.46 1.06 5.45
C TRP A 85 -14.02 2.07 4.41
N ALA A 86 -13.96 1.68 3.13
CA ALA A 86 -13.62 2.62 2.06
C ALA A 86 -14.64 3.76 1.97
N ASN A 87 -15.94 3.46 2.10
CA ASN A 87 -17.00 4.47 2.08
C ASN A 87 -16.96 5.37 3.32
N GLU A 88 -16.74 4.79 4.51
CA GLU A 88 -16.57 5.55 5.76
C GLU A 88 -15.42 6.55 5.66
N LEU A 89 -14.23 6.07 5.25
CA LEU A 89 -13.04 6.91 5.10
C LEU A 89 -13.19 7.94 3.98
N TRP A 90 -13.90 7.59 2.90
CA TRP A 90 -14.18 8.54 1.81
C TRP A 90 -15.09 9.68 2.30
N THR A 91 -16.16 9.34 3.03
CA THR A 91 -17.09 10.33 3.58
C THR A 91 -16.39 11.29 4.55
N GLU A 92 -15.48 10.77 5.37
CA GLU A 92 -14.65 11.59 6.25
C GLU A 92 -13.72 12.52 5.46
N MET A 93 -13.04 12.01 4.44
CA MET A 93 -12.20 12.84 3.59
C MET A 93 -13.00 13.96 2.90
N GLU A 94 -14.18 13.62 2.40
CA GLU A 94 -15.09 14.58 1.79
C GLU A 94 -15.55 15.64 2.81
N SER A 95 -15.79 15.28 4.07
CA SER A 95 -16.09 16.26 5.12
C SER A 95 -14.95 17.27 5.32
N TYR A 96 -13.69 16.82 5.32
CA TYR A 96 -12.55 17.74 5.41
C TYR A 96 -12.44 18.65 4.18
N TRP A 97 -12.69 18.13 2.98
CA TRP A 97 -12.70 18.96 1.78
C TRP A 97 -13.82 20.00 1.78
N ASN A 98 -15.01 19.63 2.26
CA ASN A 98 -16.13 20.55 2.40
C ASN A 98 -15.83 21.67 3.40
N GLU A 99 -15.10 21.39 4.48
CA GLU A 99 -14.66 22.41 5.46
C GLU A 99 -13.64 23.39 4.88
N LEU A 100 -12.78 22.96 3.95
CA LEU A 100 -11.82 23.84 3.27
C LEU A 100 -12.50 24.84 2.31
N GLY A 101 -13.67 24.49 1.76
CA GLY A 101 -14.40 25.30 0.79
C GLY A 101 -13.77 25.31 -0.61
N GLU A 102 -14.44 25.98 -1.56
CA GLU A 102 -14.14 25.88 -3.00
C GLU A 102 -12.84 26.55 -3.47
N ASN A 103 -12.22 27.39 -2.63
CA ASN A 103 -11.05 28.20 -3.01
C ASN A 103 -9.70 27.58 -2.64
N HIS A 104 -9.67 26.35 -2.12
CA HIS A 104 -8.44 25.66 -1.74
C HIS A 104 -7.95 24.70 -2.81
N GLU A 105 -6.65 24.76 -3.12
CA GLU A 105 -6.00 23.78 -3.98
C GLU A 105 -5.81 22.46 -3.22
N LEU A 106 -6.42 21.39 -3.73
CA LEU A 106 -6.32 20.05 -3.15
C LEU A 106 -5.20 19.26 -3.84
N ASP A 107 -4.16 18.93 -3.08
CA ASP A 107 -3.17 17.94 -3.49
C ASP A 107 -3.77 16.53 -3.35
N LEU A 108 -4.47 16.09 -4.40
CA LEU A 108 -5.11 14.76 -4.46
C LEU A 108 -4.11 13.62 -4.29
N ILE A 109 -2.85 13.79 -4.70
CA ILE A 109 -1.83 12.75 -4.55
C ILE A 109 -1.58 12.52 -3.05
N LYS A 110 -1.39 13.59 -2.28
CA LYS A 110 -1.21 13.49 -0.82
C LYS A 110 -2.45 12.93 -0.14
N TRP A 111 -3.63 13.40 -0.48
CA TRP A 111 -4.88 12.86 0.10
C TRP A 111 -5.05 11.36 -0.15
N MET A 112 -4.83 10.90 -1.39
CA MET A 112 -4.94 9.48 -1.73
C MET A 112 -3.83 8.63 -1.08
N GLN A 113 -2.64 9.19 -0.86
CA GLN A 113 -1.60 8.52 -0.07
C GLN A 113 -2.02 8.34 1.39
N ARG A 114 -2.63 9.35 2.02
CA ARG A 114 -3.12 9.26 3.41
C ARG A 114 -4.26 8.26 3.52
N PHE A 115 -5.21 8.30 2.60
CA PHE A 115 -6.30 7.32 2.49
C PHE A 115 -5.82 5.89 2.33
N SER A 116 -4.89 5.66 1.41
CA SER A 116 -4.34 4.32 1.18
C SER A 116 -3.62 3.79 2.43
N ASN A 117 -2.91 4.66 3.16
CA ASN A 117 -2.28 4.29 4.42
C ASN A 117 -3.29 3.92 5.50
N GLU A 118 -4.38 4.69 5.65
CA GLU A 118 -5.45 4.38 6.60
C GLU A 118 -6.12 3.04 6.26
N MET A 119 -6.44 2.80 4.98
CA MET A 119 -7.01 1.55 4.52
C MET A 119 -6.09 0.36 4.83
N ILE A 120 -4.79 0.49 4.55
CA ILE A 120 -3.80 -0.55 4.88
C ILE A 120 -3.78 -0.79 6.40
N PHE A 121 -3.77 0.25 7.22
CA PHE A 121 -3.78 0.12 8.68
C PHE A 121 -5.04 -0.58 9.19
N LYS A 122 -6.20 -0.15 8.71
CA LYS A 122 -7.50 -0.72 9.09
C LYS A 122 -7.59 -2.19 8.70
N ILE A 123 -7.16 -2.55 7.49
CA ILE A 123 -7.15 -3.93 7.00
C ILE A 123 -6.17 -4.81 7.80
N SER A 124 -4.98 -4.29 8.10
CA SER A 124 -3.90 -5.08 8.72
C SER A 124 -4.00 -5.20 10.24
N THR A 125 -4.51 -4.17 10.91
CA THR A 125 -4.53 -4.08 12.38
C THR A 125 -5.93 -3.96 12.97
N GLY A 126 -6.95 -3.65 12.16
CA GLY A 126 -8.30 -3.30 12.63
C GLY A 126 -8.42 -1.88 13.19
N VAL A 127 -7.30 -1.17 13.36
CA VAL A 127 -7.23 0.16 13.99
C VAL A 127 -7.09 1.24 12.93
N LYS A 128 -7.78 2.36 13.15
CA LYS A 128 -7.65 3.57 12.35
C LYS A 128 -6.51 4.43 12.89
N ASN A 129 -5.59 4.85 12.02
CA ASN A 129 -4.41 5.62 12.39
C ASN A 129 -4.54 7.13 12.14
N ASN A 130 -5.71 7.62 11.68
CA ASN A 130 -6.04 9.04 11.55
C ASN A 130 -5.04 9.86 10.70
N CYS A 131 -4.40 9.25 9.69
CA CYS A 131 -3.50 9.94 8.77
C CYS A 131 -4.17 11.07 7.97
N MET A 132 -5.45 10.96 7.63
CA MET A 132 -6.19 11.97 6.87
C MET A 132 -6.50 13.18 7.75
N ALA A 133 -7.01 12.94 8.96
CA ALA A 133 -7.19 13.98 9.97
C ALA A 133 -5.86 14.68 10.27
N SER A 134 -4.78 13.92 10.45
CA SER A 134 -3.44 14.48 10.66
C SER A 134 -3.03 15.42 9.53
N TYR A 135 -3.22 15.00 8.28
CA TYR A 135 -2.90 15.84 7.13
C TYR A 135 -3.75 17.11 7.07
N TYR A 136 -5.05 17.00 7.34
CA TYR A 136 -5.97 18.13 7.40
C TYR A 136 -5.53 19.16 8.44
N TYR A 137 -5.42 18.73 9.70
CA TYR A 137 -5.09 19.64 10.80
C TYR A 137 -3.68 20.21 10.67
N HIS A 138 -2.69 19.40 10.32
CA HIS A 138 -1.31 19.89 10.21
C HIS A 138 -1.12 20.88 9.05
N THR A 139 -1.83 20.68 7.93
CA THR A 139 -1.62 21.46 6.71
C THR A 139 -2.51 22.69 6.63
N PHE A 140 -3.77 22.58 7.10
CA PHE A 140 -4.80 23.59 6.87
C PHE A 140 -5.33 24.24 8.15
N VAL A 141 -5.22 23.58 9.30
CA VAL A 141 -5.77 24.08 10.57
C VAL A 141 -4.64 24.22 11.61
N LEU A 142 -3.85 25.28 11.45
CA LEU A 142 -2.84 25.67 12.43
C LEU A 142 -3.53 26.03 13.76
N GLU A 143 -3.44 25.12 14.73
CA GLU A 143 -3.95 25.26 16.11
C GLU A 143 -5.48 25.22 16.24
N SER A 144 -6.10 24.07 15.95
CA SER A 144 -7.47 23.81 16.42
C SER A 144 -7.48 23.65 17.95
N ASN A 145 -7.99 24.66 18.66
CA ASN A 145 -8.28 24.59 20.10
C ASN A 145 -9.38 23.57 20.44
N ASP A 146 -10.07 23.03 19.43
CA ASP A 146 -11.20 22.11 19.58
C ASP A 146 -10.80 20.63 19.71
N LEU A 147 -9.52 20.29 19.50
CA LEU A 147 -9.03 18.92 19.67
C LEU A 147 -8.60 18.64 21.12
N ASP A 148 -9.00 17.48 21.65
CA ASP A 148 -8.49 16.99 22.93
C ASP A 148 -6.98 16.65 22.83
N GLU A 149 -6.26 16.73 23.95
CA GLU A 149 -4.82 16.45 24.00
C GLU A 149 -4.48 15.04 23.48
N LYS A 150 -5.36 14.07 23.75
CA LYS A 150 -5.20 12.70 23.24
C LYS A 150 -5.36 12.60 21.72
N GLU A 151 -6.19 13.45 21.12
CA GLU A 151 -6.37 13.49 19.67
C GLU A 151 -5.18 14.15 18.99
N LYS A 152 -4.65 15.23 19.58
CA LYS A 152 -3.41 15.88 19.15
C LYS A 152 -2.23 14.91 19.19
N GLU A 153 -2.10 14.12 20.25
CA GLU A 153 -1.03 13.11 20.36
C GLU A 153 -1.13 12.06 19.25
N LYS A 154 -2.33 11.50 18.99
CA LYS A 154 -2.54 10.55 17.90
C LYS A 154 -2.24 11.12 16.52
N ILE A 155 -2.63 12.37 16.27
CA ILE A 155 -2.33 13.07 15.02
C ILE A 155 -0.81 13.20 14.85
N LYS A 156 -0.11 13.63 15.90
CA LYS A 156 1.36 13.76 15.88
C LYS A 156 2.06 12.42 15.63
N GLU A 157 1.62 11.35 16.28
CA GLU A 157 2.16 10.01 16.05
C GLU A 157 1.94 9.54 14.60
N SER A 158 0.74 9.81 14.06
CA SER A 158 0.39 9.48 12.68
C SER A 158 1.26 10.21 11.66
N GLU A 159 1.53 11.49 11.89
CA GLU A 159 2.41 12.28 11.02
C GLU A 159 3.84 11.78 11.07
N ASN A 160 4.37 11.54 12.27
CA ASN A 160 5.71 10.97 12.45
C ASN A 160 5.85 9.62 11.72
N PHE A 161 4.82 8.79 11.78
CA PHE A 161 4.80 7.52 11.08
C PHE A 161 4.86 7.70 9.56
N ILE A 162 4.11 8.64 8.99
CA ILE A 162 4.14 8.88 7.54
C ILE A 162 5.49 9.46 7.10
N GLN A 163 6.05 10.40 7.86
CA GLN A 163 7.38 10.95 7.58
C GLN A 163 8.48 9.89 7.64
N SER A 164 8.37 8.92 8.54
CA SER A 164 9.34 7.82 8.66
C SER A 164 9.42 6.93 7.39
N LYS A 165 8.39 6.95 6.53
CA LYS A 165 8.36 6.18 5.27
C LYS A 165 9.08 6.84 4.10
N HIS A 166 9.56 8.08 4.27
CA HIS A 166 10.30 8.82 3.24
C HIS A 166 11.83 8.70 3.38
N LEU A 167 12.31 7.81 4.24
CA LEU A 167 13.72 7.37 4.36
C LEU A 167 13.98 6.17 3.44
#